data_AF-A0A951ACS8-F1
#
_entry.id   AF-A0A951ACS8-F1
#
_cell.length_a   1.000
_cell.length_b   1.000
_cell.length_c   1.000
_cell.angle_alpha   90.00
_cell.angle_beta   90.00
_cell.angle_gamma   90.00
#
_symmetry.space_group_name_H-M   'P 1'
#
loop_
_entity.id
_entity.type
_entity.pdbx_description
1 polymer ?
#
loop_
_entity_poly.entity_id
_entity_poly.type
_entity_poly.pdbx_seq_one_letter_code
_entity_poly.pdbx_strand_id
1 'polypeptide(L)'
;FAPFSIKNIDGELFVTYAKQNALKHDDVAGPGNGFVDVFDTDGHLLRRFASRGPLNSPWGMTRASFAFGRFSGLILIGNFGDGRINVFDSRGHFIDQLEDAHGKPLVIDGLWTLTLGGGAKSSPDTLYFTAGPNGETDGLFGTITPISE
;
A
#
# COMPACT_ATOMS: atom_id res chain seq x y z
N PHE A 1 11.68 -10.50 -9.99
CA PHE A 1 11.10 -9.45 -9.13
C PHE A 1 12.02 -8.25 -9.22
N ALA A 2 11.47 -7.05 -9.31
CA ALA A 2 12.22 -5.80 -9.37
C ALA A 2 11.57 -4.75 -8.43
N PRO A 3 12.32 -3.74 -7.96
CA PRO A 3 11.76 -2.64 -7.21
C PRO A 3 10.59 -2.00 -7.97
N PHE A 4 9.51 -1.69 -7.27
CA PHE A 4 8.27 -1.18 -7.88
C PHE A 4 7.83 0.15 -7.26
N SER A 5 8.06 0.35 -5.95
CA SER A 5 7.81 1.61 -5.25
C SER A 5 8.72 1.74 -4.02
N ILE A 6 8.82 2.95 -3.48
CA ILE A 6 9.56 3.26 -2.25
C ILE A 6 8.81 4.29 -1.41
N LYS A 7 8.80 4.12 -0.08
CA LYS A 7 8.26 5.08 0.88
C LYS A 7 9.13 5.14 2.12
N ASN A 8 9.39 6.34 2.63
CA ASN A 8 9.92 6.52 3.98
C ASN A 8 8.78 6.44 5.00
N ILE A 9 8.87 5.52 5.94
CA ILE A 9 7.93 5.34 7.05
C ILE A 9 8.76 5.32 8.34
N ASP A 10 8.58 6.34 9.18
CA ASP A 10 9.30 6.52 10.46
C ASP A 10 10.82 6.48 10.36
N GLY A 11 11.39 6.96 9.25
CA GLY A 11 12.83 6.99 9.03
C GLY A 11 13.40 5.73 8.36
N GLU A 12 12.59 4.69 8.17
CA GLU A 12 12.98 3.50 7.41
C GLU A 12 12.44 3.57 5.97
N LEU A 13 13.22 3.09 5.00
CA LEU A 13 12.82 3.03 3.59
C LEU A 13 12.17 1.68 3.29
N PHE A 14 10.86 1.67 3.11
CA PHE A 14 10.11 0.52 2.64
C PHE A 14 10.15 0.50 1.12
N VAL A 15 10.67 -0.58 0.55
CA VAL A 15 10.79 -0.80 -0.90
C VAL A 15 9.94 -2.00 -1.28
N THR A 16 8.98 -1.80 -2.18
CA THR A 16 8.18 -2.91 -2.72
C THR A 16 8.85 -3.51 -3.93
N TYR A 17 8.62 -4.80 -4.13
CA TYR A 17 9.08 -5.52 -5.32
C TYR A 17 7.92 -6.28 -5.94
N ALA A 18 7.74 -6.13 -7.25
CA ALA A 18 6.73 -6.84 -8.02
C ALA A 18 7.37 -7.92 -8.92
N LYS A 19 6.62 -8.99 -9.20
CA LYS A 19 7.05 -9.99 -10.19
C LYS A 19 7.05 -9.32 -11.55
N GLN A 20 8.08 -9.49 -12.36
CA GLN A 20 8.11 -8.94 -13.72
C GLN A 20 7.65 -10.00 -14.74
N ASN A 21 7.12 -9.54 -15.86
CA ASN A 21 6.84 -10.39 -17.01
C ASN A 21 8.15 -10.88 -17.67
N ALA A 22 8.03 -11.78 -18.65
CA ALA A 22 9.21 -12.37 -19.30
C ALA A 22 10.12 -11.33 -19.99
N LEU A 23 9.53 -10.22 -20.45
CA LEU A 23 10.23 -9.12 -21.11
C LEU A 23 10.86 -8.12 -20.13
N LYS A 24 10.58 -8.26 -18.82
CA LYS A 24 11.07 -7.39 -17.74
C LYS A 24 10.67 -5.91 -17.88
N HIS A 25 9.56 -5.61 -18.56
CA HIS A 25 9.05 -4.24 -18.68
C HIS A 25 7.91 -3.94 -17.69
N ASP A 26 7.04 -4.90 -17.40
CA ASP A 26 5.84 -4.71 -16.57
C ASP A 26 5.83 -5.69 -15.42
N ASP A 27 5.05 -5.36 -14.39
CA ASP A 27 4.71 -6.32 -13.36
C ASP A 27 3.76 -7.41 -13.88
N VAL A 28 3.58 -8.44 -13.07
CA VAL A 28 2.62 -9.51 -13.28
C VAL A 28 1.74 -9.56 -12.06
N ALA A 29 0.53 -9.01 -12.20
CA ALA A 29 -0.51 -9.13 -11.19
C ALA A 29 -0.78 -10.60 -10.83
N GLY A 30 -1.13 -10.82 -9.56
CA GLY A 30 -1.51 -12.10 -8.98
C GLY A 30 -1.14 -12.17 -7.49
N PRO A 31 -1.95 -12.84 -6.66
CA PRO A 31 -1.60 -13.11 -5.27
C PRO A 31 -0.23 -13.78 -5.14
N GLY A 32 0.58 -13.30 -4.22
CA GLY A 32 1.93 -13.79 -3.98
C GLY A 32 3.00 -13.23 -4.92
N ASN A 33 2.64 -12.35 -5.85
CA ASN A 33 3.59 -11.67 -6.75
C ASN A 33 4.12 -10.36 -6.15
N GLY A 34 4.46 -10.36 -4.86
CA GLY A 34 5.05 -9.19 -4.22
C GLY A 34 5.96 -9.50 -3.04
N PHE A 35 6.85 -8.56 -2.75
CA PHE A 35 7.64 -8.49 -1.52
C PHE A 35 7.74 -7.04 -1.04
N VAL A 36 8.08 -6.86 0.23
CA VAL A 36 8.48 -5.58 0.80
C VAL A 36 9.74 -5.78 1.63
N ASP A 37 10.80 -5.05 1.29
CA ASP A 37 12.04 -4.98 2.06
C ASP A 37 12.14 -3.62 2.74
N VAL A 38 12.86 -3.55 3.86
CA VAL A 38 13.10 -2.33 4.63
C VAL A 38 14.58 -2.06 4.67
N PHE A 39 14.95 -0.83 4.35
CA PHE A 39 16.30 -0.32 4.33
C PHE A 39 16.43 0.86 5.29
N ASP A 40 17.66 1.14 5.74
CA ASP A 40 17.96 2.45 6.31
C ASP A 40 18.08 3.50 5.18
N THR A 41 18.27 4.77 5.55
CA THR A 41 18.41 5.87 4.60
C THR A 41 19.75 5.87 3.84
N ASP A 42 20.72 5.08 4.29
CA ASP A 42 22.01 4.88 3.60
C ASP A 42 21.93 3.74 2.57
N GLY A 43 20.80 3.01 2.53
CA GLY A 43 20.54 1.93 1.58
C GLY A 43 20.95 0.55 2.06
N HIS A 44 21.27 0.37 3.34
CA HIS A 44 21.53 -0.96 3.90
C HIS A 44 20.21 -1.69 4.18
N LEU A 45 20.12 -2.95 3.73
CA LEU A 45 18.97 -3.79 4.01
C LEU A 45 18.90 -4.09 5.52
N LEU A 46 17.81 -3.68 6.16
CA LEU A 46 17.52 -3.97 7.56
C LEU A 46 16.80 -5.30 7.71
N ARG A 47 15.72 -5.52 6.93
CA ARG A 47 14.92 -6.76 6.98
C ARG A 47 14.02 -6.94 5.76
N ARG A 48 13.57 -8.18 5.56
CA ARG A 48 12.36 -8.50 4.79
C ARG A 48 11.13 -8.21 5.65
N PHE A 49 10.30 -7.26 5.26
CA PHE A 49 9.04 -6.94 5.96
C PHE A 49 7.97 -7.98 5.66
N ALA A 50 7.63 -8.17 4.38
CA ALA A 50 6.56 -9.07 3.97
C ALA A 50 6.93 -9.82 2.69
N SER A 51 6.47 -11.07 2.58
CA SER A 51 6.74 -11.92 1.42
C SER A 51 5.48 -12.57 0.89
N ARG A 52 5.17 -12.36 -0.39
CA ARG A 52 4.12 -13.06 -1.12
C ARG A 52 2.77 -12.95 -0.39
N GLY A 53 2.00 -14.04 -0.36
CA GLY A 53 0.70 -14.11 0.30
C GLY A 53 -0.27 -13.08 -0.30
N PRO A 54 -0.77 -12.12 0.51
CA PRO A 54 -1.73 -11.12 0.05
C PRO A 54 -1.11 -10.05 -0.87
N LEU A 55 0.23 -10.00 -1.00
CA LEU A 55 0.89 -9.02 -1.87
C LEU A 55 0.69 -9.37 -3.34
N ASN A 56 0.19 -8.40 -4.10
CA ASN A 56 -0.15 -8.51 -5.51
C ASN A 56 0.32 -7.23 -6.23
N SER A 57 1.54 -7.25 -6.74
CA SER A 57 2.22 -6.06 -7.27
C SER A 57 2.11 -4.85 -6.32
N PRO A 58 2.63 -4.96 -5.08
CA PRO A 58 2.42 -3.92 -4.06
C PRO A 58 3.08 -2.59 -4.46
N TRP A 59 2.35 -1.49 -4.32
CA TRP A 59 2.81 -0.16 -4.75
C TRP A 59 2.71 0.88 -3.62
N GLY A 60 1.48 1.28 -3.28
CA GLY A 60 1.21 2.33 -2.30
C GLY A 60 1.46 1.85 -0.89
N MET A 61 2.19 2.63 -0.08
CA MET A 61 2.44 2.29 1.32
C MET A 61 2.34 3.51 2.21
N THR A 62 1.74 3.35 3.38
CA THR A 62 1.77 4.36 4.44
C THR A 62 1.52 3.71 5.79
N ARG A 63 1.99 4.34 6.86
CA ARG A 63 1.43 4.09 8.19
C ARG A 63 0.05 4.74 8.26
N ALA A 64 -0.94 4.01 8.75
CA ALA A 64 -2.25 4.55 9.09
C ALA A 64 -2.11 5.53 10.26
N SER A 65 -2.95 6.56 10.33
CA SER A 65 -2.89 7.46 11.47
C SER A 65 -3.32 6.75 12.75
N PHE A 66 -3.01 7.33 13.91
CA PHE A 66 -3.46 6.76 15.18
C PHE A 66 -4.98 6.90 15.40
N ALA A 67 -5.68 7.68 14.57
CA ALA A 67 -7.13 7.80 14.55
C ALA A 67 -7.79 6.86 13.51
N PHE A 68 -7.04 5.97 12.85
CA PHE A 68 -7.56 5.10 11.79
C PHE A 68 -8.30 3.85 12.32
N GLY A 69 -9.14 4.05 13.34
CA GLY A 69 -9.97 3.00 13.97
C GLY A 69 -9.17 1.79 14.45
N ARG A 70 -9.71 0.58 14.24
CA ARG A 70 -9.07 -0.69 14.62
C ARG A 70 -7.68 -0.92 13.99
N PHE A 71 -7.36 -0.17 12.94
CA PHE A 71 -6.07 -0.24 12.23
C PHE A 71 -5.11 0.90 12.60
N SER A 72 -5.38 1.59 13.71
CA SER A 72 -4.55 2.65 14.28
C SER A 72 -3.06 2.31 14.25
N GLY A 73 -2.27 3.13 13.55
CA GLY A 73 -0.82 3.00 13.48
C GLY A 73 -0.29 1.79 12.72
N LEU A 74 -1.13 0.96 12.10
CA LEU A 74 -0.68 -0.19 11.29
C LEU A 74 -0.14 0.24 9.92
N ILE A 75 0.56 -0.66 9.23
CA ILE A 75 1.08 -0.40 7.89
C ILE A 75 0.04 -0.82 6.86
N LEU A 76 -0.34 0.11 6.00
CA LEU A 76 -1.23 -0.14 4.87
C LEU A 76 -0.39 -0.34 3.61
N ILE A 77 -0.67 -1.40 2.87
CA ILE A 77 -0.04 -1.71 1.58
C ILE A 77 -1.13 -1.89 0.53
N GLY A 78 -1.19 -0.95 -0.40
CA GLY A 78 -2.03 -1.00 -1.59
C GLY A 78 -1.40 -1.88 -2.67
N ASN A 79 -2.19 -2.79 -3.21
CA ASN A 79 -1.83 -3.65 -4.33
C ASN A 79 -2.26 -3.00 -5.64
N PHE A 80 -1.32 -2.78 -6.55
CA PHE A 80 -1.64 -2.32 -7.90
C PHE A 80 -2.42 -3.39 -8.68
N GLY A 81 -2.06 -4.66 -8.50
CA GLY A 81 -2.60 -5.74 -9.33
C GLY A 81 -4.03 -6.17 -9.03
N ASP A 82 -4.61 -5.81 -7.88
CA ASP A 82 -6.02 -6.08 -7.56
C ASP A 82 -6.76 -4.91 -6.90
N GLY A 83 -6.10 -3.77 -6.70
CA GLY A 83 -6.70 -2.58 -6.12
C GLY A 83 -7.03 -2.67 -4.63
N ARG A 84 -6.68 -3.77 -3.95
CA ARG A 84 -6.97 -3.95 -2.53
C ARG A 84 -5.92 -3.33 -1.64
N ILE A 85 -6.31 -3.03 -0.40
CA ILE A 85 -5.41 -2.48 0.62
C ILE A 85 -5.29 -3.49 1.75
N ASN A 86 -4.10 -4.05 1.90
CA ASN A 86 -3.75 -4.97 2.97
C ASN A 86 -3.24 -4.21 4.20
N VAL A 87 -3.51 -4.74 5.37
CA VAL A 87 -3.09 -4.19 6.67
C VAL A 87 -2.06 -5.12 7.30
N PHE A 88 -0.94 -4.57 7.74
CA PHE A 88 0.16 -5.29 8.36
C PHE A 88 0.55 -4.67 9.70
N ASP A 89 1.00 -5.51 10.64
CA ASP A 89 1.65 -5.02 11.85
C ASP A 89 3.06 -4.48 11.57
N SER A 90 3.70 -3.89 12.58
CA SER A 90 5.06 -3.35 12.47
C SER A 90 6.15 -4.41 12.20
N ARG A 91 5.83 -5.69 12.40
CA ARG A 91 6.72 -6.83 12.14
C ARG A 91 6.50 -7.42 10.74
N GLY A 92 5.49 -6.93 10.01
CA GLY A 92 5.16 -7.40 8.67
C GLY A 92 4.25 -8.62 8.64
N HIS A 93 3.56 -8.93 9.74
CA HIS A 93 2.49 -9.93 9.73
C HIS A 93 1.22 -9.32 9.14
N PHE A 94 0.61 -10.05 8.21
CA PHE A 94 -0.70 -9.67 7.67
C PHE A 94 -1.77 -9.75 8.77
N ILE A 95 -2.55 -8.70 8.91
CA ILE A 95 -3.62 -8.57 9.90
C ILE A 95 -4.99 -8.71 9.23
N ASP A 96 -5.27 -7.91 8.19
CA ASP A 96 -6.57 -7.89 7.52
C ASP A 96 -6.50 -7.15 6.17
N GLN A 97 -7.63 -7.04 5.47
CA GLN A 97 -7.85 -6.14 4.34
C GLN A 97 -8.80 -4.99 4.74
N LEU A 98 -8.65 -3.83 4.10
CA LEU A 98 -9.65 -2.78 4.23
C LEU A 98 -10.95 -3.22 3.56
N GLU A 99 -12.07 -2.90 4.21
CA GLU A 99 -13.42 -3.18 3.72
C GLU A 99 -14.19 -1.88 3.49
N ASP A 100 -15.18 -1.95 2.61
CA ASP A 100 -16.17 -0.90 2.41
C ASP A 100 -17.22 -0.89 3.53
N ALA A 101 -18.14 0.08 3.48
CA ALA A 101 -19.21 0.21 4.46
C ALA A 101 -20.20 -0.96 4.53
N HIS A 102 -20.11 -1.92 3.60
CA HIS A 102 -20.93 -3.11 3.54
C HIS A 102 -20.15 -4.38 3.92
N GLY A 103 -18.93 -4.25 4.43
CA GLY A 103 -18.08 -5.38 4.82
C GLY A 103 -17.53 -6.16 3.63
N LYS A 104 -17.46 -5.56 2.44
CA LYS A 104 -16.79 -6.16 1.28
C LYS A 104 -15.38 -5.61 1.15
N PRO A 105 -14.41 -6.36 0.60
CA PRO A 105 -13.07 -5.83 0.35
C PRO A 105 -13.14 -4.53 -0.45
N LEU A 106 -12.51 -3.47 0.07
CA LEU A 106 -12.36 -2.21 -0.64
C LEU A 106 -11.42 -2.43 -1.83
N VAL A 107 -11.92 -2.20 -3.04
CA VAL A 107 -11.18 -2.34 -4.29
C VAL A 107 -11.19 -1.00 -5.02
N ILE A 108 -10.00 -0.51 -5.37
CA ILE A 108 -9.80 0.70 -6.15
C ILE A 108 -9.04 0.29 -7.43
N ASP A 109 -9.72 0.31 -8.57
CA ASP A 109 -9.12 -0.07 -9.85
C ASP A 109 -7.91 0.81 -10.18
N GLY A 110 -6.78 0.17 -10.51
CA GLY A 110 -5.51 0.84 -10.77
C GLY A 110 -4.94 1.59 -9.57
N LEU A 111 -5.06 1.09 -8.34
CA LEU A 111 -4.54 1.75 -7.13
C LEU A 111 -3.02 1.98 -7.19
N TRP A 112 -2.59 3.25 -7.05
CA TRP A 112 -1.19 3.65 -7.00
C TRP A 112 -0.75 4.05 -5.59
N THR A 113 -0.90 5.32 -5.23
CA THR A 113 -0.33 5.89 -4.00
C THR A 113 -1.32 5.79 -2.86
N LEU A 114 -0.79 5.58 -1.65
CA LEU A 114 -1.45 5.82 -0.39
C LEU A 114 -0.63 6.83 0.41
N THR A 115 -1.25 7.85 0.98
CA THR A 115 -0.56 8.78 1.88
C THR A 115 -1.51 9.44 2.85
N LEU A 116 -1.06 9.69 4.07
CA LEU A 116 -1.79 10.59 4.97
C LEU A 116 -1.64 12.05 4.52
N GLY A 117 -2.63 12.86 4.91
CA GLY A 117 -2.60 14.31 4.77
C GLY A 117 -1.68 14.99 5.79
N GLY A 118 -2.04 16.21 6.21
CA GLY A 118 -1.28 17.01 7.18
C GLY A 118 -0.74 18.35 6.63
N GLY A 119 -1.16 18.75 5.43
CA GLY A 119 -0.91 20.08 4.89
C GLY A 119 -1.95 21.11 5.39
N ALA A 120 -1.78 22.39 5.02
CA ALA A 120 -2.57 23.52 5.52
C ALA A 120 -4.10 23.44 5.34
N LYS A 121 -4.62 22.41 4.66
CA LYS A 121 -6.05 22.14 4.44
C LYS A 121 -6.38 20.64 4.40
N SER A 122 -5.53 19.77 4.92
CA SER A 122 -5.80 18.33 4.99
C SER A 122 -5.59 17.82 6.40
N SER A 123 -6.50 16.95 6.84
CA SER A 123 -6.34 16.27 8.13
C SER A 123 -5.16 15.30 8.04
N PRO A 124 -4.32 15.21 9.09
CA PRO A 124 -3.30 14.16 9.18
C PRO A 124 -3.92 12.75 9.29
N ASP A 125 -5.22 12.64 9.59
CA ASP A 125 -5.93 11.37 9.72
C ASP A 125 -6.61 10.91 8.43
N THR A 126 -6.65 11.77 7.40
CA THR A 126 -7.24 11.40 6.11
C THR A 126 -6.24 10.61 5.28
N LEU A 127 -6.61 9.39 4.90
CA LEU A 127 -5.88 8.59 3.94
C LEU A 127 -6.27 9.02 2.52
N TYR A 128 -5.34 9.59 1.78
CA TYR A 128 -5.49 9.92 0.38
C TYR A 128 -4.98 8.78 -0.50
N PHE A 129 -5.62 8.59 -1.65
CA PHE A 129 -5.15 7.69 -2.68
C PHE A 129 -5.16 8.32 -4.07
N THR A 130 -4.30 7.80 -4.93
CA THR A 130 -4.37 8.02 -6.38
C THR A 130 -4.58 6.69 -7.07
N ALA A 131 -5.27 6.71 -8.20
CA ALA A 131 -5.48 5.53 -9.01
C ALA A 131 -5.54 5.89 -10.51
N GLY A 132 -5.12 4.93 -11.33
CA GLY A 132 -5.17 4.97 -12.79
C GLY A 132 -6.14 3.91 -13.31
N PRO A 133 -7.46 4.08 -13.15
CA PRO A 133 -8.44 3.10 -13.59
C PRO A 133 -8.46 2.96 -15.12
N ASN A 134 -9.14 1.92 -15.60
CA ASN A 134 -9.26 1.61 -17.04
C ASN A 134 -7.91 1.37 -17.74
N GLY A 135 -6.96 0.77 -17.03
CA GLY A 135 -5.60 0.56 -17.56
C GLY A 135 -4.85 1.88 -17.71
N GLU A 136 -4.95 2.73 -16.69
CA GLU A 136 -4.23 4.01 -16.57
C GLU A 136 -4.64 5.10 -17.56
N THR A 137 -5.72 4.90 -18.33
CA THR A 137 -6.20 5.93 -19.28
C THR A 137 -6.95 7.06 -18.59
N ASP A 138 -7.45 6.81 -17.37
CA ASP A 138 -8.14 7.79 -16.54
C ASP A 138 -7.37 8.05 -15.23
N GLY A 139 -7.72 9.14 -14.54
CA GLY A 139 -7.16 9.49 -13.23
C GLY A 139 -8.24 9.61 -12.17
N LEU A 140 -8.01 8.96 -11.02
CA LEU A 140 -8.86 9.08 -9.84
C LEU A 140 -8.02 9.51 -8.64
N PHE A 141 -8.51 10.52 -7.92
CA PHE A 141 -7.98 10.98 -6.65
C PHE A 141 -9.11 10.99 -5.64
N GLY A 142 -8.86 10.46 -4.44
CA GLY A 142 -9.88 10.36 -3.42
C GLY A 142 -9.31 10.15 -2.03
N THR A 143 -10.23 9.95 -1.09
CA THR A 143 -9.92 9.73 0.33
C THR A 143 -10.62 8.48 0.84
N ILE A 144 -9.99 7.79 1.77
CA ILE A 144 -10.55 6.70 2.56
C ILE A 144 -10.60 7.18 4.01
N THR A 145 -11.79 7.10 4.60
CA THR A 145 -12.02 7.50 5.99
C THR A 145 -12.63 6.32 6.74
N PRO A 146 -12.12 5.96 7.93
CA PRO A 146 -12.78 4.97 8.77
C PRO A 146 -14.21 5.42 9.08
N ILE A 147 -15.12 4.45 9.15
CA ILE A 147 -16.47 4.72 9.64
C ILE A 147 -16.35 4.96 11.14
N SER A 148 -16.91 6.06 11.63
CA SER A 148 -17.01 6.31 13.07
C SER A 148 -17.85 5.22 13.72
N GLU A 149 -17.35 4.63 14.82
CA GLU A 149 -18.15 3.77 15.69
C GLU A 149 -19.32 4.52 16.33
#